data_AF-A0AA97DFX6-F1
#
_entry.id   AF-A0AA97DFX6-F1
#
_cell.length_a   1.000
_cell.length_b   1.000
_cell.length_c   1.000
_cell.angle_alpha   90.00
_cell.angle_beta   90.00
_cell.angle_gamma   90.00
#
_symmetry.space_group_name_H-M   'P 1'
#
loop_
_entity.id
_entity.type
_entity.pdbx_description
1 polymer ?
#
loop_
_entity_poly.entity_id
_entity_poly.type
_entity_poly.pdbx_seq_one_letter_code
_entity_poly.pdbx_strand_id
1 'polypeptide(L)'
;MNTNTTIKNPLNVNKTSKLAFINCVNTYVEKEKENSIGISLFYIMVGSGIASITAALAVEGDVSMPILITAAVLSMGTNVCVLGQLPFKISTWSFIVSVIVNVFLLVYQIA
;
A
#
# COMPACT_ATOMS: atom_id res chain seq x y z
N MET A 1 -64.92 31.75 1.29
CA MET A 1 -64.36 30.41 1.53
C MET A 1 -62.89 30.42 1.16
N ASN A 2 -62.05 29.87 2.08
CA ASN A 2 -60.71 29.27 1.87
C ASN A 2 -59.59 30.19 1.33
N THR A 3 -58.77 30.85 2.16
CA THR A 3 -57.63 30.42 3.03
C THR A 3 -56.26 30.37 2.35
N ASN A 4 -55.35 31.17 2.92
CA ASN A 4 -53.93 31.30 2.60
C ASN A 4 -53.20 29.95 2.62
N THR A 5 -52.47 29.62 1.55
CA THR A 5 -51.52 28.49 1.55
C THR A 5 -50.08 29.01 1.68
N THR A 6 -49.56 28.96 2.90
CA THR A 6 -48.14 29.05 3.21
C THR A 6 -47.41 27.84 2.63
N ILE A 7 -46.48 28.08 1.71
CA ILE A 7 -45.56 27.05 1.20
C ILE A 7 -44.59 26.68 2.33
N LYS A 8 -44.83 25.56 3.00
CA LYS A 8 -43.85 24.92 3.89
C LYS A 8 -42.96 24.04 3.04
N ASN A 9 -41.66 24.32 3.07
CA ASN A 9 -40.63 23.55 2.40
C ASN A 9 -40.19 22.40 3.33
N PRO A 10 -40.47 21.11 3.07
CA PRO A 10 -39.86 20.03 3.84
C PRO A 10 -38.56 19.60 3.17
N LEU A 11 -37.49 20.40 3.35
CA LEU A 11 -36.13 19.91 3.15
C LEU A 11 -35.69 19.12 4.37
N ASN A 12 -36.18 17.89 4.55
CA ASN A 12 -35.51 16.90 5.39
C ASN A 12 -36.08 15.50 5.19
N VAL A 13 -35.36 14.48 5.66
CA VAL A 13 -35.70 13.05 5.70
C VAL A 13 -35.25 12.22 4.49
N ASN A 14 -33.93 12.16 4.22
CA ASN A 14 -33.30 10.89 3.74
C ASN A 14 -31.76 10.84 3.71
N LYS A 15 -31.02 11.63 4.52
CA LYS A 15 -29.54 11.70 4.44
C LYS A 15 -28.79 11.27 5.70
N THR A 16 -29.50 10.80 6.74
CA THR A 16 -28.91 10.49 8.05
C THR A 16 -28.33 9.06 8.13
N SER A 17 -28.91 8.08 7.44
CA SER A 17 -28.45 6.68 7.48
C SER A 17 -27.18 6.42 6.65
N LYS A 18 -27.04 7.09 5.49
CA LYS A 18 -25.80 7.01 4.69
C LYS A 18 -24.60 7.59 5.43
N LEU A 19 -24.79 8.66 6.22
CA LEU A 19 -23.72 9.24 7.02
C LEU A 19 -23.25 8.26 8.11
N ALA A 20 -24.17 7.57 8.78
CA ALA A 20 -23.83 6.60 9.84
C ALA A 20 -23.11 5.35 9.30
N PHE A 21 -23.53 4.84 8.14
CA PHE A 21 -22.85 3.71 7.50
C PHE A 21 -21.46 4.10 6.97
N ILE A 22 -21.34 5.26 6.33
CA ILE A 22 -20.04 5.78 5.87
C ILE A 22 -19.12 6.03 7.07
N ASN A 23 -19.63 6.56 8.20
CA ASN A 23 -18.83 6.73 9.41
C ASN A 23 -18.40 5.40 10.01
N CYS A 24 -19.31 4.41 10.07
CA CYS A 24 -19.00 3.07 10.56
C CYS A 24 -17.92 2.40 9.71
N VAL A 25 -18.03 2.48 8.39
CA VAL A 25 -17.02 1.97 7.46
C VAL A 25 -15.70 2.72 7.65
N ASN A 26 -15.71 4.05 7.76
CA ASN A 26 -14.49 4.82 8.04
C ASN A 26 -13.83 4.42 9.38
N THR A 27 -14.61 4.21 10.44
CA THR A 27 -14.09 3.80 11.74
C THR A 27 -13.54 2.38 11.72
N TYR A 28 -14.16 1.46 10.95
CA TYR A 28 -13.63 0.12 10.73
C TYR A 28 -12.35 0.15 9.89
N VAL A 29 -12.30 0.99 8.85
CA VAL A 29 -11.11 1.22 8.04
C VAL A 29 -9.98 1.83 8.89
N GLU A 30 -10.27 2.80 9.76
CA GLU A 30 -9.29 3.36 10.71
C GLU A 30 -8.77 2.31 11.69
N LYS A 31 -9.64 1.43 12.20
CA LYS A 31 -9.23 0.31 13.07
C LYS A 31 -8.37 -0.74 12.37
N GLU A 32 -8.67 -1.09 11.12
CA GLU A 32 -7.83 -2.02 10.35
C GLU A 32 -6.50 -1.38 9.91
N LYS A 33 -6.50 -0.06 9.72
CA LYS A 33 -5.31 0.73 9.36
C LYS A 33 -4.27 0.82 10.49
N GLU A 34 -4.67 0.76 11.75
CA GLU A 34 -3.75 0.81 12.90
C GLU A 34 -2.71 -0.32 12.87
N ASN A 35 -3.08 -1.55 12.45
CA ASN A 35 -2.12 -2.64 12.29
C ASN A 35 -1.52 -2.70 10.88
N SER A 36 -2.23 -2.19 9.86
CA SER A 36 -1.71 -2.16 8.49
C SER A 36 -0.51 -1.22 8.35
N ILE A 37 -0.45 -0.13 9.13
CA ILE A 37 0.68 0.81 9.12
C ILE A 37 1.95 0.13 9.65
N GLY A 38 1.88 -0.66 10.72
CA GLY A 38 3.04 -1.37 11.25
C GLY A 38 3.59 -2.40 10.26
N ILE A 39 2.69 -3.18 9.65
CA ILE A 39 3.08 -4.21 8.69
C ILE A 39 3.63 -3.60 7.39
N SER A 40 3.05 -2.49 6.94
CA SER A 40 3.56 -1.76 5.79
C SER A 40 4.96 -1.20 6.03
N LEU A 41 5.21 -0.61 7.21
CA LEU A 41 6.54 -0.15 7.59
C LEU A 41 7.56 -1.30 7.61
N PHE A 42 7.16 -2.46 8.13
CA PHE A 42 7.99 -3.67 8.15
C PHE A 42 8.35 -4.13 6.73
N TYR A 43 7.38 -4.19 5.82
CA TYR A 43 7.65 -4.56 4.42
C TYR A 43 8.61 -3.60 3.73
N ILE A 44 8.46 -2.29 3.96
CA ILE A 44 9.36 -1.29 3.38
C ILE A 44 10.78 -1.46 3.95
N MET A 45 10.91 -1.60 5.26
CA MET A 45 12.21 -1.73 5.92
C MET A 45 12.95 -2.99 5.49
N VAL A 46 12.30 -4.14 5.55
CA VAL A 46 12.92 -5.43 5.20
C VAL A 46 13.15 -5.54 3.70
N GLY A 47 12.17 -5.19 2.87
CA GLY A 47 12.26 -5.28 1.42
C GLY A 47 13.33 -4.36 0.86
N SER A 48 13.37 -3.11 1.34
CA SER A 48 14.41 -2.16 0.94
C SER A 48 15.79 -2.55 1.45
N GLY A 49 15.89 -3.15 2.64
CA GLY A 49 17.16 -3.65 3.19
C GLY A 49 17.76 -4.79 2.37
N ILE A 50 16.95 -5.77 1.96
CA ILE A 50 17.43 -6.87 1.11
C ILE A 50 17.80 -6.36 -0.29
N ALA A 51 16.99 -5.49 -0.86
CA ALA A 51 17.27 -4.89 -2.16
C ALA A 51 18.52 -4.00 -2.14
N SER A 52 18.79 -3.27 -1.04
CA SER A 52 19.99 -2.44 -0.94
C SER A 52 21.27 -3.26 -0.88
N ILE A 53 21.27 -4.41 -0.20
CA ILE A 53 22.42 -5.34 -0.20
C ILE A 53 22.63 -5.91 -1.63
N THR A 54 21.55 -6.33 -2.28
CA THR A 54 21.59 -6.85 -3.66
C THR A 54 22.10 -5.79 -4.64
N ALA A 55 21.69 -4.54 -4.46
CA ALA A 55 22.14 -3.40 -5.26
C ALA A 55 23.59 -3.01 -4.99
N ALA A 56 24.04 -3.07 -3.73
CA ALA A 56 25.42 -2.77 -3.36
C ALA A 56 26.39 -3.77 -4.00
N LEU A 57 26.07 -5.06 -3.95
CA LEU A 57 26.82 -6.11 -4.64
C LEU A 57 26.84 -5.91 -6.16
N ALA A 58 25.75 -5.39 -6.74
CA ALA A 58 25.64 -5.18 -8.19
C ALA A 58 26.53 -4.03 -8.70
N VAL A 59 27.05 -3.20 -7.80
CA VAL A 59 27.96 -2.09 -8.10
C VAL A 59 29.40 -2.44 -7.69
N GLU A 60 29.62 -3.54 -6.97
CA GLU A 60 30.95 -3.98 -6.55
C GLU A 60 31.72 -4.60 -7.71
N GLY A 61 32.88 -4.02 -8.04
CA GLY A 61 33.70 -4.44 -9.16
C GLY A 61 33.20 -3.86 -10.49
N ASP A 62 32.44 -4.64 -11.26
CA ASP A 62 31.87 -4.22 -12.54
C ASP A 62 30.34 -4.05 -12.41
N VAL A 63 29.83 -2.91 -12.88
CA VAL A 63 28.46 -2.51 -12.56
C VAL A 63 27.46 -3.30 -13.40
N SER A 64 26.74 -4.20 -12.75
CA SER A 64 25.65 -4.95 -13.35
C SER A 64 24.35 -4.15 -13.32
N MET A 65 24.21 -3.23 -14.29
CA MET A 65 23.01 -2.41 -14.49
C MET A 65 21.69 -3.21 -14.51
N PRO A 66 21.55 -4.38 -15.16
CA PRO A 66 20.27 -5.10 -15.14
C PRO A 66 19.88 -5.58 -13.75
N ILE A 67 20.85 -6.02 -12.93
CA ILE A 67 20.60 -6.46 -11.57
C ILE A 67 20.21 -5.28 -10.68
N LEU A 68 20.95 -4.18 -10.79
CA LEU A 68 20.70 -2.95 -10.03
C LEU A 68 19.30 -2.39 -10.29
N ILE A 69 18.91 -2.29 -11.56
CA ILE A 69 17.58 -1.80 -11.97
C ILE A 69 16.50 -2.74 -11.45
N THR A 70 16.68 -4.05 -11.59
CA THR A 70 15.70 -5.04 -11.16
C THR A 70 15.47 -4.96 -9.65
N ALA A 71 16.55 -4.92 -8.86
CA ALA A 71 16.49 -4.79 -7.41
C ALA A 71 15.74 -3.51 -6.97
N ALA A 72 16.09 -2.37 -7.58
CA ALA A 72 15.49 -1.08 -7.28
C ALA A 72 14.00 -1.02 -7.65
N VAL A 73 13.64 -1.47 -8.86
CA VAL A 73 12.26 -1.43 -9.36
C VAL A 73 11.34 -2.36 -8.56
N LEU A 74 11.79 -3.56 -8.21
CA LEU A 74 11.01 -4.47 -7.38
C LEU A 74 10.79 -3.91 -5.97
N SER A 75 11.83 -3.34 -5.36
CA SER A 75 11.72 -2.70 -4.04
C SER A 75 10.77 -1.50 -4.07
N MET A 76 10.94 -0.58 -5.02
CA MET A 76 10.04 0.56 -5.18
C MET A 76 8.61 0.14 -5.52
N GLY A 77 8.44 -0.86 -6.38
CA GLY A 77 7.13 -1.41 -6.73
C GLY A 77 6.38 -1.94 -5.51
N THR A 78 7.07 -2.71 -4.66
CA THR A 78 6.51 -3.18 -3.39
C THR A 78 6.18 -2.01 -2.46
N ASN A 79 7.06 -1.02 -2.33
CA ASN A 79 6.81 0.15 -1.48
C ASN A 79 5.58 0.94 -1.96
N VAL A 80 5.39 1.10 -3.27
CA VAL A 80 4.18 1.72 -3.85
C VAL A 80 2.95 0.87 -3.56
N CYS A 81 3.02 -0.46 -3.70
CA CYS A 81 1.92 -1.35 -3.37
C CYS A 81 1.50 -1.26 -1.89
N VAL A 82 2.46 -1.02 -1.03
CA VAL A 82 2.28 -1.00 0.42
C VAL A 82 1.78 0.37 0.91
N LEU A 83 2.40 1.46 0.45
CA LEU A 83 2.01 2.83 0.79
C LEU A 83 0.72 3.27 0.10
N GLY A 84 0.44 2.72 -1.07
CA GLY A 84 -0.80 2.97 -1.81
C GLY A 84 -2.05 2.37 -1.15
N GLN A 85 -1.92 1.73 0.02
CA GLN A 85 -3.02 1.07 0.74
C GLN A 85 -3.82 0.10 -0.15
N LEU A 86 -3.12 -0.58 -1.05
CA LEU A 86 -3.71 -1.66 -1.84
C LEU A 86 -4.14 -2.82 -0.91
N PRO A 87 -5.03 -3.71 -1.39
CA PRO A 87 -5.47 -4.87 -0.63
C PRO A 87 -4.27 -5.64 -0.07
N PHE A 88 -4.33 -6.00 1.22
CA PHE A 88 -3.23 -6.66 1.94
C PHE A 88 -2.64 -7.86 1.20
N LYS A 89 -3.50 -8.64 0.52
CA LYS A 89 -3.10 -9.77 -0.33
C LYS A 89 -2.12 -9.33 -1.44
N ILE A 90 -2.43 -8.27 -2.17
CA ILE A 90 -1.60 -7.79 -3.28
C ILE A 90 -0.27 -7.28 -2.75
N SER A 91 -0.29 -6.47 -1.69
CA SER A 91 0.91 -5.90 -1.09
C SER A 91 1.85 -6.99 -0.54
N THR A 92 1.28 -8.02 0.11
CA THR A 92 2.05 -9.16 0.63
C THR A 92 2.65 -10.01 -0.49
N TRP A 93 1.88 -10.29 -1.56
CA TRP A 93 2.41 -11.02 -2.72
C TRP A 93 3.53 -10.26 -3.44
N SER A 94 3.36 -8.94 -3.62
CA SER A 94 4.41 -8.08 -4.19
C SER A 94 5.69 -8.14 -3.34
N PHE A 95 5.56 -8.06 -2.02
CA PHE A 95 6.68 -8.17 -1.09
C PHE A 95 7.39 -9.52 -1.20
N ILE A 96 6.65 -10.64 -1.19
CA ILE A 96 7.22 -11.98 -1.29
C ILE A 96 8.01 -12.15 -2.60
N VAL A 97 7.44 -11.73 -3.73
CA VAL A 97 8.12 -11.81 -5.04
C VAL A 97 9.39 -10.95 -5.05
N SER A 98 9.31 -9.72 -4.54
CA SER A 98 10.45 -8.82 -4.43
C SER A 98 11.59 -9.43 -3.60
N VAL A 99 11.27 -10.01 -2.45
CA VAL A 99 12.27 -10.69 -1.60
C VAL A 99 12.88 -11.90 -2.31
N ILE A 100 12.08 -12.77 -2.91
CA ILE A 100 12.58 -13.98 -3.58
C ILE A 100 13.52 -13.61 -4.74
N VAL A 101 13.12 -12.66 -5.59
CA VAL A 101 13.94 -12.26 -6.74
C VAL A 101 15.23 -11.58 -6.28
N ASN A 102 15.18 -10.67 -5.29
CA ASN A 102 16.39 -10.04 -4.77
C ASN A 102 17.34 -11.05 -4.11
N VAL A 103 16.83 -12.00 -3.31
CA VAL A 103 17.65 -13.05 -2.72
C VAL A 103 18.27 -13.95 -3.79
N PHE A 104 17.52 -14.32 -4.83
CA PHE A 104 18.05 -15.10 -5.94
C PHE A 104 19.17 -14.35 -6.68
N LEU A 105 18.96 -13.07 -6.98
CA LEU A 105 19.97 -12.21 -7.61
C LEU A 105 21.20 -12.03 -6.71
N LEU A 106 21.02 -11.95 -5.40
CA LEU A 106 22.11 -11.86 -4.44
C LEU A 106 22.96 -13.14 -4.46
N VAL A 107 22.32 -14.32 -4.43
CA VAL A 107 23.04 -15.60 -4.54
C VAL A 107 23.76 -15.70 -5.88
N TYR A 108 23.14 -15.28 -6.98
CA TYR A 108 23.75 -15.27 -8.31
C TYR A 108 24.99 -14.37 -8.41
N GLN A 109 25.04 -13.27 -7.66
CA GLN A 109 26.20 -12.38 -7.66
C GLN A 109 27.37 -12.89 -6.82
N ILE A 110 27.08 -13.75 -5.83
CA ILE A 110 28.09 -14.32 -4.94
C ILE A 110 28.64 -15.65 -5.49
N ALA A 111 27.81 -16.43 -6.20
CA ALA A 111 28.15 -17.73 -6.78
C ALA A 111 29.02 -17.60 -8.04
#